data_AF-A0A069CZV5-F1
#
_entry.id   AF-A0A069CZV5-F1
#
_cell.length_a   1.000
_cell.length_b   1.000
_cell.length_c   1.000
_cell.angle_alpha   90.00
_cell.angle_beta   90.00
_cell.angle_gamma   90.00
#
_symmetry.space_group_name_H-M   'P 1'
#
loop_
_entity.id
_entity.type
_entity.pdbx_description
1 polymer ?
#
loop_
_entity_poly.entity_id
_entity_poly.type
_entity_poly.pdbx_seq_one_letter_code
_entity_poly.pdbx_strand_id
1 'polypeptide(L)'
;MEEFTLTTPALLFSAISLILLAYTNRFLSYAQLVRILKDKYEENPSAVAAAQIANLRKRLYLTRTMQELGIASLFMCVVSMFLIYIDLYTFSAYVFGLA
;
A
#
# COMPACT_ATOMS: atom_id res chain seq x y z
N MET A 1 -10.76 9.75 30.73
CA MET A 1 -10.47 8.75 29.69
C MET A 1 -10.59 9.50 28.39
N GLU A 2 -9.49 9.77 27.70
CA GLU A 2 -9.50 10.51 26.43
C GLU A 2 -10.40 9.77 25.44
N GLU A 3 -11.42 10.46 24.94
CA GLU A 3 -12.42 9.89 24.04
C GLU A 3 -11.73 9.41 22.76
N PHE A 4 -11.85 8.11 22.49
CA PHE A 4 -11.48 7.53 21.21
C PHE A 4 -12.49 8.03 20.16
N THR A 5 -12.31 9.26 19.71
CA THR A 5 -13.26 9.95 18.81
C THR A 5 -13.04 9.54 17.35
N LEU A 6 -14.03 9.84 16.51
CA LEU A 6 -13.96 9.66 15.05
C LEU A 6 -12.80 10.42 14.38
N THR A 7 -12.12 11.34 15.08
CA THR A 7 -10.99 12.10 14.52
C THR A 7 -9.71 11.28 14.38
N THR A 8 -9.45 10.33 15.30
CA THR A 8 -8.23 9.49 15.27
C THR A 8 -8.17 8.58 14.04
N PRO A 9 -9.25 7.83 13.69
CA PRO A 9 -9.28 7.07 12.45
C PRO A 9 -9.27 7.96 11.20
N ALA A 10 -9.84 9.16 11.26
CA ALA A 10 -9.88 10.08 10.11
C ALA A 10 -8.48 10.57 9.70
N LEU A 11 -7.61 10.83 10.69
CA LEU A 11 -6.22 11.18 10.46
C LEU A 11 -5.45 10.04 9.79
N LEU A 12 -5.61 8.79 10.27
CA LEU A 12 -4.98 7.62 9.65
C LEU A 12 -5.46 7.41 8.22
N PHE A 13 -6.77 7.55 7.95
CA PHE A 13 -7.31 7.45 6.61
C PHE A 13 -6.61 8.42 5.63
N SER A 14 -6.42 9.68 6.05
CA SER A 14 -5.76 10.69 5.23
C SER A 14 -4.29 10.36 4.95
N ALA A 15 -3.54 9.92 5.97
CA ALA A 15 -2.12 9.59 5.84
C ALA A 15 -1.89 8.35 4.97
N ILE A 16 -2.67 7.29 5.18
CA ILE A 16 -2.54 6.04 4.40
C ILE A 16 -2.92 6.29 2.93
N SER A 17 -3.92 7.13 2.65
CA SER A 17 -4.30 7.48 1.28
C SER A 17 -3.16 8.17 0.51
N LEU A 18 -2.42 9.09 1.16
CA LEU A 18 -1.25 9.75 0.56
C LEU A 18 -0.10 8.76 0.32
N ILE A 19 0.13 7.84 1.25
CA ILE A 19 1.15 6.79 1.14
C ILE A 19 0.82 5.84 -0.02
N LEU A 20 -0.44 5.43 -0.17
CA LEU A 20 -0.90 4.59 -1.29
C LEU A 20 -0.72 5.28 -2.64
N LEU A 21 -1.00 6.58 -2.73
CA LEU A 21 -0.75 7.37 -3.93
C LEU A 21 0.74 7.38 -4.29
N ALA A 22 1.61 7.60 -3.31
CA ALA A 22 3.07 7.55 -3.50
C ALA A 22 3.54 6.16 -3.97
N TYR A 23 3.04 5.08 -3.38
CA TYR A 23 3.35 3.71 -3.83
C TYR A 23 2.82 3.41 -5.23
N THR A 24 1.68 3.99 -5.61
CA THR A 24 1.10 3.81 -6.96
C THR A 24 2.03 4.44 -8.00
N ASN A 25 2.52 5.64 -7.72
CA ASN A 25 3.50 6.31 -8.59
C ASN A 25 4.79 5.49 -8.72
N ARG A 26 5.28 4.91 -7.61
CA ARG A 26 6.47 4.05 -7.62
C ARG A 26 6.25 2.75 -8.40
N PHE A 27 5.09 2.13 -8.27
CA PHE A 27 4.71 0.93 -9.03
C PHE A 27 4.69 1.21 -10.53
N LEU A 28 4.04 2.30 -10.96
CA LEU A 28 3.98 2.71 -12.36
C LEU A 28 5.37 2.96 -12.95
N SER A 29 6.24 3.66 -12.22
CA SER A 29 7.62 3.92 -12.63
C SER A 29 8.40 2.62 -12.83
N TYR A 30 8.32 1.66 -11.89
CA TYR A 30 8.99 0.37 -12.06
C TYR A 30 8.41 -0.46 -13.20
N ALA A 31 7.09 -0.45 -13.40
CA ALA A 31 6.45 -1.15 -14.50
C ALA A 31 6.92 -0.61 -15.87
N GLN A 32 7.04 0.71 -15.99
CA GLN A 32 7.58 1.36 -17.19
C GLN A 32 9.05 0.96 -17.44
N LEU A 33 9.90 0.98 -16.40
CA LEU A 33 11.30 0.56 -16.52
C LEU A 33 11.44 -0.90 -16.96
N VAL A 34 10.61 -1.81 -16.42
CA VAL A 34 10.60 -3.22 -16.85
C VAL A 34 10.24 -3.37 -18.32
N ARG A 35 9.28 -2.58 -18.84
CA ARG A 35 8.92 -2.59 -20.27
C ARG A 35 10.08 -2.11 -21.13
N ILE A 36 10.68 -0.95 -20.80
CA ILE A 36 11.83 -0.39 -21.54
C ILE A 36 13.02 -1.37 -21.55
N LEU A 37 13.31 -2.00 -20.41
CA LEU A 37 14.38 -2.99 -20.31
C LEU A 37 14.08 -4.27 -21.11
N LYS A 38 12.82 -4.69 -21.17
CA LYS A 38 12.38 -5.83 -21.99
C LYS A 38 12.58 -5.52 -23.47
N ASP A 39 12.16 -4.36 -23.94
CA ASP A 39 12.29 -3.94 -25.33
C ASP A 39 13.79 -3.88 -25.73
N LYS A 40 14.64 -3.30 -24.87
CA LYS A 40 16.10 -3.33 -25.07
C LYS A 40 16.72 -4.72 -25.08
N TYR A 41 16.18 -5.64 -24.27
CA TYR A 41 16.66 -7.02 -24.22
C TYR A 41 16.29 -7.81 -25.48
N GLU A 42 15.14 -7.52 -26.09
CA GLU A 42 14.74 -8.13 -27.37
C GLU A 42 15.64 -7.69 -28.53
N GLU A 43 16.08 -6.42 -28.54
CA GLU A 43 17.05 -5.92 -29.53
C GLU A 43 18.47 -6.45 -29.29
N ASN A 44 18.92 -6.50 -28.04
CA ASN A 44 20.26 -6.94 -27.67
C ASN A 44 20.21 -7.80 -26.39
N PRO A 45 20.13 -9.14 -26.52
CA PRO A 45 20.01 -10.02 -25.38
C PRO A 45 21.29 -9.99 -24.55
N SER A 46 21.23 -9.30 -23.41
CA SER A 46 22.32 -9.22 -22.43
C SER A 46 21.93 -9.85 -21.10
N ALA A 47 22.84 -10.63 -20.51
CA ALA A 47 22.65 -11.24 -19.20
C ALA A 47 22.37 -10.18 -18.10
N VAL A 48 22.94 -8.98 -18.25
CA VAL A 48 22.76 -7.86 -17.33
C VAL A 48 21.33 -7.32 -17.37
N ALA A 49 20.74 -7.14 -18.56
CA ALA A 49 19.35 -6.66 -18.69
C ALA A 49 18.35 -7.68 -18.12
N ALA A 50 18.57 -8.98 -18.36
CA ALA A 50 17.75 -10.04 -17.75
C ALA A 50 17.79 -9.99 -16.20
N ALA A 51 18.99 -9.80 -15.62
CA ALA A 51 19.16 -9.67 -14.17
C ALA A 51 18.49 -8.40 -13.61
N GLN A 52 18.53 -7.28 -14.34
CA GLN A 52 17.84 -6.05 -13.93
C GLN A 52 16.32 -6.18 -13.98
N ILE A 53 15.76 -6.82 -15.01
CA ILE A 53 14.32 -7.11 -15.12
C ILE A 53 13.87 -7.96 -13.93
N ALA A 54 14.62 -9.00 -13.57
CA ALA A 54 14.30 -9.85 -12.42
C ALA A 54 14.29 -9.05 -11.10
N ASN A 55 15.28 -8.20 -10.88
CA ASN A 55 15.36 -7.33 -9.71
C ASN A 55 14.19 -6.33 -9.64
N LEU A 56 13.86 -5.68 -10.77
CA LEU A 56 12.75 -4.74 -10.84
C LEU A 56 11.40 -5.42 -10.63
N ARG A 57 11.19 -6.61 -11.18
CA ARG A 57 9.99 -7.42 -10.90
C ARG A 57 9.84 -7.74 -9.42
N LYS A 58 10.94 -8.09 -8.74
CA LYS A 58 10.93 -8.33 -7.29
C LYS A 58 10.55 -7.07 -6.50
N ARG A 59 11.12 -5.92 -6.87
CA ARG A 59 10.76 -4.62 -6.27
C ARG A 59 9.31 -4.21 -6.55
N LEU A 60 8.80 -4.52 -7.74
CA LEU A 60 7.41 -4.29 -8.12
C LEU A 60 6.47 -5.12 -7.24
N TYR A 61 6.76 -6.40 -7.05
CA TYR A 61 5.99 -7.27 -6.17
C TYR A 61 5.98 -6.75 -4.72
N LEU A 62 7.15 -6.35 -4.20
CA LEU A 62 7.24 -5.77 -2.86
C LEU A 62 6.41 -4.48 -2.72
N THR A 63 6.44 -3.60 -3.73
CA THR A 63 5.64 -2.37 -3.74
C THR A 63 4.14 -2.68 -3.76
N ARG A 64 3.73 -3.69 -4.51
CA ARG A 64 2.33 -4.16 -4.54
C ARG A 64 1.88 -4.72 -3.20
N THR A 65 2.69 -5.56 -2.55
CA THR A 65 2.35 -6.10 -1.22
C THR A 65 2.19 -4.99 -0.18
N MET A 66 3.03 -3.95 -0.22
CA MET A 66 2.88 -2.79 0.66
C MET A 66 1.56 -2.03 0.42
N GLN A 67 1.09 -1.95 -0.84
CA GLN A 67 -0.22 -1.37 -1.15
C GLN A 67 -1.38 -2.23 -0.64
N GLU A 68 -1.30 -3.55 -0.83
CA GLU A 68 -2.33 -4.48 -0.35
C GLU A 68 -2.48 -4.38 1.18
N LEU A 69 -1.36 -4.27 1.92
CA LEU A 69 -1.36 -4.01 3.35
C LEU A 69 -1.94 -2.63 3.70
N GLY A 70 -1.59 -1.58 2.95
CA GLY A 70 -2.16 -0.24 3.15
C GLY A 70 -3.67 -0.20 2.93
N ILE A 71 -4.18 -0.91 1.92
CA ILE A 71 -5.62 -1.04 1.67
C ILE A 71 -6.30 -1.85 2.79
N ALA A 72 -5.66 -2.93 3.26
CA ALA A 72 -6.17 -3.70 4.40
C ALA A 72 -6.27 -2.85 5.68
N SER A 73 -5.25 -2.03 5.95
CA SER A 73 -5.25 -1.07 7.06
C SER A 73 -6.38 -0.04 6.92
N LEU A 74 -6.57 0.55 5.73
CA LEU A 74 -7.70 1.45 5.46
C LEU A 74 -9.05 0.76 5.68
N PHE A 75 -9.19 -0.48 5.23
CA PHE A 75 -10.42 -1.25 5.44
C PHE A 75 -10.70 -1.46 6.93
N MET A 76 -9.70 -1.86 7.71
CA MET A 76 -9.84 -1.99 9.17
C MET A 76 -10.15 -0.65 9.84
N CYS A 77 -9.58 0.45 9.35
CA CYS A 77 -9.87 1.81 9.83
C CYS A 77 -11.35 2.18 9.61
N VAL A 78 -11.90 1.86 8.43
CA VAL A 78 -13.34 2.04 8.14
C VAL A 78 -14.21 1.17 9.04
N VAL A 79 -13.82 -0.09 9.26
CA VAL A 79 -14.52 -0.98 10.22
C VAL A 79 -14.46 -0.39 11.63
N SER A 80 -13.32 0.15 12.06
CA SER A 80 -13.20 0.81 13.36
C SER A 80 -14.13 2.02 13.48
N MET A 81 -14.21 2.89 12.46
CA MET A 81 -15.15 4.02 12.44
C MET A 81 -16.60 3.54 12.54
N PHE A 82 -16.95 2.47 11.83
CA PHE A 82 -18.29 1.88 11.90
C PHE A 82 -18.61 1.32 13.29
N LEU A 83 -17.65 0.67 13.95
CA LEU A 83 -17.82 0.16 15.31
C LEU A 83 -18.00 1.28 16.35
N ILE A 84 -17.29 2.40 16.19
CA ILE A 84 -17.50 3.62 17.00
C ILE A 84 -18.92 4.16 16.78
N TYR A 85 -19.40 4.17 15.54
CA TYR A 85 -20.73 4.68 15.19
C TYR A 85 -21.88 3.90 15.83
N ILE A 86 -21.70 2.59 16.08
CA ILE A 86 -22.68 1.73 16.77
C ILE A 86 -22.40 1.58 18.28
N ASP A 87 -21.62 2.48 18.88
CA ASP A 87 -21.27 2.51 20.30
C ASP A 87 -20.47 1.30 20.83
N LEU A 88 -19.79 0.54 19.96
CA LEU A 88 -18.93 -0.59 20.35
C LEU A 88 -17.46 -0.18 20.55
N TYR A 89 -17.21 0.74 21.49
CA TYR A 89 -15.90 1.37 21.73
C TYR A 89 -14.75 0.39 22.06
N THR A 90 -15.01 -0.67 22.83
CA THR A 90 -13.96 -1.66 23.17
C THR A 90 -13.51 -2.45 21.96
N PHE A 91 -14.46 -2.88 21.12
CA PHE A 91 -14.15 -3.61 19.89
C PHE A 91 -13.47 -2.70 18.86
N SER A 92 -13.90 -1.43 18.74
CA SER A 92 -13.23 -0.49 17.85
C SER A 92 -11.78 -0.25 18.23
N ALA A 93 -11.45 -0.18 19.53
CA ALA A 93 -10.07 -0.01 19.97
C ALA A 93 -9.16 -1.19 19.58
N TYR A 94 -9.65 -2.43 19.71
CA TYR A 94 -8.91 -3.62 19.28
C TYR A 94 -8.74 -3.69 17.76
N VAL A 95 -9.80 -3.37 17.00
CA VAL A 95 -9.74 -3.36 15.53
C VAL A 95 -8.81 -2.25 15.03
N PHE A 96 -8.87 -1.07 15.65
CA PHE A 96 -7.97 0.03 15.34
C PHE A 96 -6.50 -0.31 15.64
N GLY A 97 -6.22 -0.97 16.77
CA GLY A 97 -4.87 -1.39 17.11
C GLY A 97 -4.28 -2.46 16.19
N LEU A 98 -5.14 -3.16 15.43
CA LEU A 98 -4.73 -4.16 14.44
C LEU A 98 -4.53 -3.56 13.04
N ALA A 99 -5.14 -2.39 12.78
CA ALA A 99 -5.05 -1.64 11.52
C ALA A 99 -3.67 -0.98 11.33
#